data_AF-K1SJV9-F1
#
_entry.id   AF-K1SJV9-F1
#
_cell.length_a   1.000
_cell.length_b   1.000
_cell.length_c   1.000
_cell.angle_alpha   90.00
_cell.angle_beta   90.00
_cell.angle_gamma   90.00
#
_symmetry.space_group_name_H-M   'P 1'
#
loop_
_entity.id
_entity.type
_entity.pdbx_description
1 polymer ?
#
loop_
_entity_poly.entity_id
_entity_poly.type
_entity_poly.pdbx_seq_one_letter_code
_entity_poly.pdbx_strand_id
1 'polypeptide(L)'
;ENLAALFGYPVQIFLDFSGYSDMSIGVAAILGFYLPDNFYFPYRSLSVTEFWRRWHISLSFWFRDYVYIPLGGNRKGKVRMYFNNFLTMLVAGLWHGSSWMFVIWGALHGFGLVVHKFFSRQLGISIPRTLAGNSLSWLITYLYICFAWVSRKKCG
;
A
#
# COMPACT_ATOMS: atom_id res chain seq x y z
N GLU A 1 -16.22 -20.67 -6.63
CA GLU A 1 -16.61 -19.55 -5.74
C GLU A 1 -15.43 -18.70 -5.23
N ASN A 2 -14.18 -19.19 -5.24
CA ASN A 2 -13.04 -18.50 -4.58
C ASN A 2 -12.32 -17.40 -5.39
N LEU A 3 -12.34 -17.44 -6.73
CA LEU A 3 -11.59 -16.48 -7.57
C LEU A 3 -12.30 -15.12 -7.70
N ALA A 4 -13.63 -15.12 -7.86
CA ALA A 4 -14.40 -13.87 -7.90
C ALA A 4 -14.24 -13.09 -6.58
N ALA A 5 -14.19 -13.79 -5.45
CA ALA A 5 -13.91 -13.19 -4.15
C ALA A 5 -12.49 -12.62 -4.02
N LEU A 6 -11.48 -13.27 -4.63
CA LEU A 6 -10.09 -12.83 -4.63
C LEU A 6 -9.91 -11.48 -5.35
N PHE A 7 -10.56 -11.31 -6.50
CA PHE A 7 -10.43 -10.10 -7.31
C PHE A 7 -11.48 -9.04 -6.98
N GLY A 8 -12.67 -9.44 -6.57
CA GLY A 8 -13.76 -8.52 -6.23
C GLY A 8 -13.55 -7.83 -4.88
N TYR A 9 -13.00 -8.52 -3.89
CA TYR A 9 -12.84 -7.95 -2.54
C TYR A 9 -11.91 -6.71 -2.49
N PRO A 10 -10.72 -6.71 -3.12
CA PRO A 10 -9.88 -5.51 -3.17
C PRO A 10 -10.59 -4.33 -3.86
N VAL A 11 -11.33 -4.59 -4.94
CA VAL A 11 -12.09 -3.56 -5.66
C VAL A 11 -13.22 -3.01 -4.79
N GLN A 12 -13.95 -3.89 -4.08
CA GLN A 12 -14.99 -3.49 -3.14
C GLN A 12 -14.44 -2.56 -2.05
N ILE A 13 -13.34 -2.94 -1.39
CA ILE A 13 -12.70 -2.10 -0.37
C ILE A 13 -12.33 -0.74 -0.96
N PHE A 14 -11.75 -0.72 -2.16
CA PHE A 14 -11.34 0.52 -2.78
C PHE A 14 -12.51 1.45 -3.07
N LEU A 15 -13.58 0.94 -3.68
CA LEU A 15 -14.76 1.75 -4.02
C LEU A 15 -15.43 2.30 -2.76
N ASP A 16 -15.51 1.49 -1.71
CA ASP A 16 -16.10 1.89 -0.43
C ASP A 16 -15.26 3.00 0.24
N PHE A 17 -13.96 2.77 0.44
CA PHE A 17 -13.06 3.75 1.07
C PHE A 17 -12.86 5.01 0.23
N SER A 18 -12.79 4.90 -1.10
CA SER A 18 -12.70 6.05 -1.99
C SER A 18 -13.97 6.88 -1.92
N GLY A 19 -15.15 6.24 -1.99
CA GLY A 19 -16.43 6.93 -1.88
C GLY A 19 -16.56 7.74 -0.59
N TYR A 20 -16.22 7.16 0.56
CA TYR A 20 -16.21 7.90 1.83
C TYR A 20 -15.22 9.05 1.85
N SER A 21 -14.03 8.86 1.28
CA SER A 21 -13.00 9.91 1.22
C SER A 21 -13.47 11.08 0.34
N ASP A 22 -14.04 10.80 -0.83
CA ASP A 22 -14.52 11.82 -1.78
C ASP A 22 -15.70 12.61 -1.21
N MET A 23 -16.64 11.93 -0.52
CA MET A 23 -17.70 12.61 0.22
C MET A 23 -17.13 13.54 1.30
N SER A 24 -16.12 13.09 2.04
CA SER A 24 -15.47 13.91 3.08
C SER A 24 -14.76 15.13 2.49
N ILE A 25 -14.09 14.98 1.35
CA ILE A 25 -13.45 16.08 0.61
C ILE A 25 -14.52 17.08 0.12
N GLY A 26 -15.64 16.58 -0.42
CA GLY A 26 -16.75 17.42 -0.86
C GLY A 26 -17.38 18.24 0.26
N VAL A 27 -17.63 17.62 1.42
CA VAL A 27 -18.13 18.32 2.61
C VAL A 27 -17.11 19.35 3.11
N ALA A 28 -15.82 19.01 3.16
CA ALA A 28 -14.78 19.94 3.56
C ALA A 28 -14.70 21.16 2.62
N ALA A 29 -14.82 20.95 1.31
CA ALA A 29 -14.84 22.02 0.32
C ALA A 29 -16.02 22.98 0.52
N ILE A 30 -17.21 22.45 0.85
CA ILE A 30 -18.40 23.28 1.17
C ILE A 30 -18.15 24.13 2.43
N LEU A 31 -17.43 23.58 3.41
CA LEU A 31 -17.05 24.28 4.65
C LEU A 31 -15.85 25.24 4.48
N GLY A 32 -15.29 25.36 3.26
CA GLY A 32 -14.15 26.24 2.97
C GLY A 32 -12.78 25.66 3.30
N PHE A 33 -12.69 24.36 3.59
CA PHE A 33 -11.43 23.66 3.83
C PHE A 33 -10.96 22.91 2.57
N TYR A 34 -9.63 22.88 2.36
CA TYR A 34 -9.01 22.06 1.33
C TYR A 34 -8.42 20.80 1.94
N LEU A 35 -8.94 19.63 1.56
CA LEU A 35 -8.39 18.33 1.92
C LEU A 35 -7.72 17.69 0.70
N PRO A 36 -6.54 17.07 0.86
CA PRO A 36 -5.87 16.36 -0.22
C PRO A 36 -6.57 15.04 -0.54
N ASP A 37 -6.45 14.60 -1.79
CA ASP A 37 -6.97 13.31 -2.24
C ASP A 37 -6.35 12.14 -1.46
N ASN A 38 -7.20 11.20 -1.04
CA ASN A 38 -6.77 10.03 -0.29
C ASN A 38 -6.41 8.85 -1.19
N PHE A 39 -6.93 8.80 -2.43
CA PHE A 39 -6.68 7.72 -3.37
C PHE A 39 -6.39 8.24 -4.79
N TYR A 40 -5.45 7.62 -5.49
CA TYR A 40 -5.08 8.01 -6.85
C TYR A 40 -4.88 6.80 -7.78
N PHE A 41 -5.99 6.16 -8.15
CA PHE A 41 -6.04 4.94 -8.98
C PHE A 41 -4.99 3.89 -8.58
N PRO A 42 -5.04 3.38 -7.34
CA PRO A 42 -3.99 2.52 -6.78
C PRO A 42 -3.80 1.22 -7.57
N TYR A 43 -4.86 0.65 -8.15
CA TYR A 43 -4.75 -0.58 -8.95
C TYR A 43 -4.14 -0.39 -10.34
N ARG A 44 -3.81 0.84 -10.75
CA ARG A 44 -2.99 1.09 -11.96
C ARG A 44 -1.49 1.09 -11.69
N SER A 45 -1.07 0.78 -10.47
CA SER A 45 0.34 0.81 -10.06
C SER A 45 1.16 -0.29 -10.73
N LEU A 46 2.37 0.07 -11.15
CA LEU A 46 3.33 -0.86 -11.73
C LEU A 46 4.23 -1.51 -10.68
N SER A 47 4.19 -1.04 -9.43
CA SER A 47 4.94 -1.62 -8.32
C SER A 47 4.20 -1.51 -6.99
N VAL A 48 4.57 -2.35 -6.02
CA VAL A 48 4.04 -2.29 -4.65
C VAL A 48 4.36 -0.95 -3.98
N THR A 49 5.52 -0.36 -4.28
CA THR A 49 5.86 0.98 -3.76
C THR A 49 4.98 2.07 -4.35
N GLU A 50 4.66 1.99 -5.65
CA GLU A 50 3.73 2.92 -6.28
C GLU A 50 2.30 2.75 -5.74
N PHE A 51 1.87 1.51 -5.50
CA PHE A 51 0.56 1.22 -4.90
C PHE A 51 0.37 1.98 -3.58
N TRP A 52 1.32 1.87 -2.65
CA TRP A 52 1.26 2.57 -1.36
C TRP A 52 1.39 4.09 -1.45
N ARG A 53 1.91 4.63 -2.57
CA ARG A 53 1.89 6.09 -2.81
C ARG A 53 0.55 6.59 -3.34
N ARG A 54 -0.31 5.69 -3.80
CA ARG A 54 -1.64 5.96 -4.39
C ARG A 54 -2.79 5.46 -3.52
N TRP A 55 -2.50 4.63 -2.52
CA TRP A 55 -3.46 4.04 -1.61
C TRP A 55 -3.41 4.74 -0.25
N HIS A 56 -4.56 5.24 0.20
CA HIS A 56 -4.75 5.87 1.51
C HIS A 56 -3.61 6.85 1.86
N ILE A 57 -3.45 7.85 0.99
CA ILE A 57 -2.33 8.78 0.94
C ILE A 57 -2.17 9.53 2.27
N SER A 58 -3.28 9.96 2.89
CA SER A 58 -3.23 10.67 4.18
C SER A 58 -2.66 9.81 5.31
N LEU A 59 -3.10 8.55 5.41
CA LEU A 59 -2.62 7.58 6.39
C LEU A 59 -1.15 7.21 6.12
N SER A 60 -0.79 7.01 4.86
CA SER A 60 0.59 6.76 4.45
C SER A 60 1.52 7.91 4.85
N PHE A 61 1.07 9.16 4.73
CA PHE A 61 1.82 10.32 5.25
C PHE A 61 1.92 10.31 6.77
N TRP A 62 0.84 10.01 7.47
CA TRP A 62 0.87 9.92 8.93
C TRP A 62 1.88 8.87 9.42
N PHE A 63 1.85 7.66 8.87
CA PHE A 63 2.83 6.62 9.22
C PHE A 63 4.26 7.02 8.86
N ARG A 64 4.46 7.71 7.74
CA ARG A 64 5.79 8.23 7.38
C ARG A 64 6.29 9.20 8.46
N ASP A 65 5.47 10.17 8.84
CA ASP A 65 5.91 11.29 9.67
C ASP A 65 5.98 10.93 11.15
N TYR A 66 5.08 10.07 11.63
CA TYR A 66 4.97 9.71 13.05
C TYR A 66 5.57 8.36 13.42
N VAL A 67 5.85 7.48 12.46
CA VAL A 67 6.46 6.16 12.74
C VAL A 67 7.81 6.04 12.03
N TYR A 68 7.83 6.19 10.70
CA TYR A 68 9.02 5.93 9.91
C TYR A 68 10.18 6.90 10.18
N ILE A 69 9.91 8.20 10.21
CA ILE A 69 10.93 9.24 10.46
C ILE A 69 11.51 9.11 11.88
N PRO A 70 10.69 9.00 12.95
CA PRO A 70 11.18 8.78 14.32
C PRO A 70 12.04 7.53 14.49
N LEU A 71 11.75 6.44 13.76
CA LEU A 71 12.58 5.21 13.77
C LEU A 71 13.97 5.38 13.12
N GLY A 72 14.26 6.57 12.58
CA GLY A 72 15.53 6.94 11.95
C GLY A 72 15.46 7.05 10.43
N GLY A 73 14.28 6.82 9.85
CA GLY A 73 14.02 6.95 8.41
C GLY A 73 15.11 6.29 7.55
N ASN A 74 15.71 7.09 6.66
CA ASN A 74 16.82 6.66 5.78
C ASN A 74 18.22 6.97 6.33
N ARG A 75 18.34 7.53 7.54
CA ARG A 75 19.59 8.15 8.03
C ARG A 75 20.63 7.14 8.51
N LYS A 76 20.21 5.93 8.91
CA LYS A 76 21.08 4.89 9.51
C LYS A 76 21.42 3.76 8.53
N GLY A 77 21.55 4.08 7.24
CA GLY A 77 21.95 3.13 6.20
C GLY A 77 20.83 2.28 5.59
N LYS A 78 21.20 1.48 4.58
CA LYS A 78 20.26 0.72 3.74
C LYS A 78 19.48 -0.33 4.52
N VAL A 79 20.16 -1.10 5.39
CA VAL A 79 19.52 -2.16 6.19
C VAL A 79 18.46 -1.58 7.12
N ARG A 80 18.76 -0.47 7.80
CA ARG A 80 17.80 0.18 8.71
C ARG A 80 16.62 0.78 7.94
N MET A 81 16.81 1.31 6.74
CA MET A 81 15.72 1.74 5.87
C MET A 81 14.74 0.58 5.59
N TYR A 82 15.25 -0.59 5.18
CA TYR A 82 14.39 -1.75 4.89
C TYR A 82 13.64 -2.22 6.14
N PHE A 83 14.34 -2.33 7.27
CA PHE A 83 13.74 -2.72 8.55
C PHE A 83 12.68 -1.72 9.02
N ASN A 84 12.97 -0.42 8.99
CA ASN A 84 12.03 0.62 9.39
C ASN A 84 10.78 0.61 8.50
N ASN A 85 10.95 0.38 7.20
CA ASN A 85 9.85 0.33 6.25
C ASN A 85 8.96 -0.92 6.47
N PHE A 86 9.57 -2.06 6.77
CA PHE A 86 8.86 -3.28 7.15
C PHE A 86 8.11 -3.10 8.48
N LEU A 87 8.78 -2.55 9.50
CA LEU A 87 8.17 -2.30 10.81
C LEU A 87 7.02 -1.31 10.72
N THR A 88 7.15 -0.25 9.91
CA THR A 88 6.05 0.71 9.69
C THR A 88 4.81 0.01 9.12
N MET A 89 4.97 -0.95 8.21
CA MET A 89 3.84 -1.72 7.67
C MET A 89 3.25 -2.71 8.67
N LEU A 90 4.07 -3.30 9.55
CA LEU A 90 3.57 -4.11 10.66
C LEU A 90 2.73 -3.29 11.64
N VAL A 91 3.20 -2.10 12.01
CA VAL A 91 2.46 -1.17 12.87
C VAL A 91 1.18 -0.71 12.18
N ALA A 92 1.22 -0.46 10.87
CA ALA A 92 0.01 -0.16 10.09
C ALA A 92 -0.99 -1.32 10.08
N GLY A 93 -0.52 -2.57 10.02
CA GLY A 93 -1.36 -3.75 10.21
C GLY A 93 -2.02 -3.74 11.60
N LEU A 94 -1.22 -3.64 12.66
CA LEU A 94 -1.70 -3.60 14.03
C LEU A 94 -2.70 -2.46 14.30
N TRP A 95 -2.53 -1.31 13.62
CA TRP A 95 -3.46 -0.18 13.72
C TRP A 95 -4.85 -0.51 13.18
N HIS A 96 -4.97 -1.41 12.21
CA HIS A 96 -6.26 -1.83 11.66
C HIS A 96 -7.00 -2.86 12.52
N GLY A 97 -6.32 -3.56 13.43
CA GLY A 97 -6.96 -4.48 14.37
C GLY A 97 -5.98 -5.44 15.07
N SER A 98 -6.47 -6.12 16.11
CA SER A 98 -5.67 -7.01 16.96
C SER A 98 -5.58 -8.46 16.48
N SER A 99 -6.28 -8.83 15.40
CA SER A 99 -6.20 -10.17 14.85
C SER A 99 -4.86 -10.45 14.19
N TRP A 100 -4.37 -11.70 14.31
CA TRP A 100 -3.16 -12.19 13.65
C TRP A 100 -3.12 -11.94 12.15
N MET A 101 -4.28 -11.92 11.47
CA MET A 101 -4.27 -11.68 10.02
C MET A 101 -3.90 -10.23 9.66
N PHE A 102 -4.12 -9.26 10.55
CA PHE A 102 -3.64 -7.89 10.33
C PHE A 102 -2.13 -7.79 10.42
N VAL A 103 -1.51 -8.59 11.31
CA VAL A 103 -0.06 -8.72 11.39
C VAL A 103 0.49 -9.35 10.12
N ILE A 104 -0.14 -10.44 9.64
CA ILE A 104 0.24 -11.09 8.37
C ILE A 104 0.08 -10.13 7.21
N TRP A 105 -1.01 -9.38 7.15
CA TRP A 105 -1.25 -8.35 6.13
C TRP A 105 -0.13 -7.30 6.12
N GLY A 106 0.23 -6.76 7.29
CA GLY A 106 1.32 -5.81 7.43
C GLY A 106 2.68 -6.40 7.05
N ALA A 107 2.94 -7.66 7.44
CA ALA A 107 4.15 -8.39 7.11
C ALA A 107 4.27 -8.62 5.59
N LEU A 108 3.18 -9.02 4.93
CA LEU A 108 3.14 -9.20 3.49
C LEU A 108 3.50 -7.88 2.81
N HIS A 109 2.76 -6.80 3.05
CA HIS A 109 3.05 -5.51 2.41
C HIS A 109 4.45 -4.96 2.72
N GLY A 110 4.92 -5.11 3.97
CA GLY A 110 6.29 -4.78 4.35
C GLY A 110 7.32 -5.56 3.53
N PHE A 111 7.14 -6.87 3.40
CA PHE A 111 8.01 -7.74 2.61
C PHE A 111 8.02 -7.33 1.13
N GLY A 112 6.85 -7.10 0.53
CA GLY A 112 6.74 -6.65 -0.86
C GLY A 112 7.48 -5.34 -1.14
N LEU A 113 7.44 -4.39 -0.20
CA LEU A 113 8.19 -3.14 -0.31
C LEU A 113 9.71 -3.35 -0.21
N VAL A 114 10.15 -4.22 0.70
CA VAL A 114 11.58 -4.54 0.85
C VAL A 114 12.11 -5.22 -0.39
N VAL A 115 11.40 -6.25 -0.89
CA VAL A 115 11.73 -6.97 -2.13
C VAL A 115 11.81 -6.00 -3.30
N HIS A 116 10.74 -5.22 -3.56
CA HIS A 116 10.72 -4.27 -4.67
C HIS A 116 11.90 -3.27 -4.59
N LYS A 117 12.15 -2.68 -3.42
CA LYS A 117 13.26 -1.75 -3.22
C LYS A 117 14.64 -2.44 -3.31
N PHE A 118 14.76 -3.72 -2.96
CA PHE A 118 16.01 -4.47 -3.07
C PHE A 118 16.35 -4.75 -4.54
N PHE A 119 15.40 -5.31 -5.30
CA PHE A 119 15.57 -5.58 -6.73
C PHE A 119 15.82 -4.29 -7.54
N SER A 120 15.02 -3.25 -7.28
CA SER A 120 15.15 -1.98 -8.00
C SER A 120 16.43 -1.21 -7.67
N ARG A 121 16.86 -1.17 -6.39
CA ARG A 121 17.99 -0.31 -5.97
C ARG A 121 19.33 -1.02 -5.83
N GLN A 122 19.37 -2.31 -5.48
CA GLN A 122 20.63 -3.04 -5.28
C GLN A 122 21.02 -3.83 -6.52
N LEU A 123 20.06 -4.54 -7.12
CA LEU A 123 20.34 -5.38 -8.29
C LEU A 123 20.17 -4.63 -9.62
N GLY A 124 19.59 -3.42 -9.59
CA GLY A 124 19.30 -2.65 -10.81
C GLY A 124 18.31 -3.36 -11.75
N ILE A 125 17.60 -4.38 -11.25
CA ILE A 125 16.64 -5.15 -12.03
C ILE A 125 15.37 -4.31 -12.14
N SER A 126 15.22 -3.68 -13.28
CA SER A 126 13.99 -2.98 -13.67
C SER A 126 13.38 -3.67 -14.88
N ILE A 127 12.07 -3.90 -14.84
CA ILE A 127 11.33 -4.34 -16.02
C ILE A 127 11.42 -3.21 -17.06
N PRO A 128 11.79 -3.50 -18.32
CA PRO A 128 11.90 -2.48 -19.35
C PRO A 128 10.56 -1.77 -19.54
N ARG A 129 10.60 -0.45 -19.71
CA ARG A 129 9.41 0.41 -19.88
C ARG A 129 8.79 0.30 -21.27
N THR A 130 8.45 -0.92 -21.66
CA THR A 130 7.70 -1.24 -22.87
C THR A 130 6.24 -1.51 -22.51
N LEU A 131 5.34 -1.55 -23.50
CA LEU A 131 3.95 -1.92 -23.25
C LEU A 131 3.85 -3.29 -22.59
N ALA A 132 4.57 -4.29 -23.10
CA ALA A 132 4.61 -5.63 -22.53
C ALA A 132 5.21 -5.65 -21.11
N GLY A 133 6.31 -4.90 -20.88
CA GLY A 133 6.94 -4.80 -19.57
C GLY A 133 6.03 -4.14 -18.53
N ASN A 134 5.37 -3.05 -18.90
CA ASN A 134 4.41 -2.36 -18.03
C ASN A 134 3.21 -3.26 -17.70
N SER A 135 2.65 -3.95 -18.69
CA SER A 135 1.54 -4.91 -18.47
C SER A 135 1.94 -6.05 -17.54
N LEU A 136 3.17 -6.58 -17.69
CA LEU A 136 3.69 -7.61 -16.80
C LEU A 136 3.89 -7.08 -15.37
N SER A 137 4.49 -5.90 -15.22
CA SER A 137 4.73 -5.26 -13.92
C SER A 137 3.42 -4.95 -13.19
N TRP A 138 2.43 -4.46 -13.95
CA TRP A 138 1.07 -4.24 -13.46
C TRP A 138 0.43 -5.54 -13.00
N LEU A 139 0.45 -6.60 -13.81
CA LEU A 139 -0.16 -7.89 -13.49
C LEU A 139 0.46 -8.49 -12.22
N ILE A 140 1.79 -8.51 -12.12
CA ILE A 140 2.51 -9.00 -10.94
C ILE A 140 2.11 -8.20 -9.70
N THR A 141 2.10 -6.87 -9.80
CA THR A 141 1.73 -5.99 -8.68
C THR A 141 0.28 -6.21 -8.28
N TYR A 142 -0.64 -6.27 -9.23
CA TYR A 142 -2.06 -6.47 -8.98
C TYR A 142 -2.33 -7.81 -8.30
N LEU A 143 -1.79 -8.91 -8.83
CA LEU A 143 -1.94 -10.24 -8.22
C LEU A 143 -1.38 -10.30 -6.80
N TYR A 144 -0.20 -9.71 -6.59
CA TYR A 144 0.42 -9.64 -5.27
C TYR A 144 -0.44 -8.86 -4.28
N ILE A 145 -0.97 -7.71 -4.69
CA ILE A 145 -1.84 -6.89 -3.87
C ILE A 145 -3.15 -7.64 -3.55
N CYS A 146 -3.80 -8.24 -4.54
CA CYS A 146 -5.01 -9.06 -4.33
C CYS A 146 -4.76 -10.18 -3.32
N PHE A 147 -3.63 -10.90 -3.43
CA PHE A 147 -3.24 -11.93 -2.46
C PHE A 147 -3.06 -11.35 -1.06
N ALA A 148 -2.36 -10.22 -0.92
CA ALA A 148 -2.17 -9.57 0.37
C ALA A 148 -3.52 -9.18 1.00
N TRP A 149 -4.48 -8.66 0.23
CA TRP A 149 -5.81 -8.28 0.72
C TRP A 149 -6.65 -9.46 1.22
N VAL A 150 -6.42 -10.70 0.75
CA VAL A 150 -7.15 -11.89 1.26
C VAL A 150 -6.90 -12.10 2.74
N SER A 151 -5.68 -11.84 3.22
CA SER A 151 -5.38 -11.98 4.65
C SER A 151 -6.28 -11.06 5.48
N ARG A 152 -6.54 -9.84 5.02
CA ARG A 152 -7.46 -8.90 5.66
C ARG A 152 -8.92 -9.37 5.64
N LYS A 153 -9.36 -10.07 4.58
CA LYS A 153 -10.74 -10.58 4.48
C LYS A 153 -11.08 -11.62 5.57
N LYS A 154 -10.14 -12.50 5.92
CA LYS A 154 -10.38 -13.64 6.82
C LYS A 154 -10.67 -13.26 8.28
N CYS A 155 -10.82 -11.98 8.60
CA CYS A 155 -11.15 -11.49 9.94
C CYS A 155 -12.51 -10.82 10.06
N GLY A 156 -13.18 -10.55 8.94
CA GLY A 156 -14.52 -9.97 8.90
C GLY A 156 -15.60 -11.01 8.75
#